data_AF-X1QNN3-F1
#
_entry.id   AF-X1QNN3-F1
#
_cell.length_a   1.000
_cell.length_b   1.000
_cell.length_c   1.000
_cell.angle_alpha   90.00
_cell.angle_beta   90.00
_cell.angle_gamma   90.00
#
_symmetry.space_group_name_H-M   'P 1'
#
loop_
_entity.id
_entity.type
_entity.pdbx_description
1 polymer ?
#
loop_
_entity_poly.entity_id
_entity_poly.type
_entity_poly.pdbx_seq_one_letter_code
_entity_poly.pdbx_strand_id
1 'polypeptide(L)'
;EGGKQNPNYLITLETGRADVPGSHMMAGQILWTPDLESVNGTIVFDGSIVPPCGKVDEPVHLTIRAGEIIKVEGGKQAVEFEAWMRSFNHPRMLKLAHLSYGFNPGAKLTGDIVEDERVWGCTEWGVGNIGAILIKPDGIPAPSHSDGICLNTSIWLDGKQIMDEGRQIDPDLAKLAQKLGKA
;
A
#
# COMPACT_ATOMS: atom_id res chain seq x y z
N GLU A 1 16.64 -5.79 14.26
CA GLU A 1 17.05 -6.69 13.16
C GLU A 1 15.78 -7.13 12.46
N GLY A 2 15.55 -6.63 11.24
CA GLY A 2 14.29 -6.79 10.52
C GLY A 2 14.08 -8.22 10.05
N GLY A 3 12.84 -8.70 10.12
CA GLY A 3 12.45 -9.99 9.55
C GLY A 3 12.80 -10.03 8.07
N LYS A 4 13.34 -11.16 7.61
CA LYS A 4 13.53 -11.38 6.17
C LYS A 4 12.16 -11.56 5.53
N GLN A 5 11.96 -10.96 4.35
CA GLN A 5 10.77 -11.16 3.54
C GLN A 5 10.48 -12.66 3.39
N ASN A 6 9.23 -13.06 3.60
CA ASN A 6 8.83 -14.46 3.45
C ASN A 6 9.04 -14.89 1.99
N PRO A 7 9.90 -15.89 1.71
CA PRO A 7 10.22 -16.28 0.33
C PRO A 7 9.03 -16.91 -0.42
N ASN A 8 7.97 -17.28 0.29
CA ASN A 8 6.74 -17.82 -0.32
C ASN A 8 5.73 -16.73 -0.72
N TYR A 9 5.95 -15.48 -0.31
CA TYR A 9 5.09 -14.37 -0.70
C TYR A 9 5.56 -13.80 -2.03
N LEU A 10 4.62 -13.62 -2.94
CA LEU A 10 4.91 -13.15 -4.29
C LEU A 10 5.16 -11.64 -4.27
N ILE A 11 6.12 -11.21 -5.09
CA ILE A 11 6.31 -9.81 -5.45
C ILE A 11 5.81 -9.68 -6.88
N THR A 12 4.80 -8.84 -7.11
CA THR A 12 4.29 -8.58 -8.45
C THR A 12 4.82 -7.26 -8.97
N LEU A 13 5.17 -7.26 -10.25
CA LEU A 13 5.58 -6.08 -11.01
C LEU A 13 4.52 -5.84 -12.08
N GLU A 14 3.69 -4.83 -11.84
CA GLU A 14 2.55 -4.54 -12.70
C GLU A 14 3.02 -3.62 -13.83
N THR A 15 3.29 -4.23 -14.98
CA THR A 15 3.74 -3.54 -16.20
C THR A 15 2.58 -3.15 -17.13
N GLY A 16 1.35 -3.53 -16.79
CA GLY A 16 0.15 -3.35 -17.61
C GLY A 16 0.05 -4.31 -18.80
N ARG A 17 0.92 -5.32 -18.88
CA ARG A 17 0.83 -6.39 -19.89
C ARG A 17 -0.05 -7.52 -19.38
N ALA A 18 -1.12 -7.81 -20.13
CA ALA A 18 -2.03 -8.93 -19.87
C ALA A 18 -1.98 -9.95 -21.03
N ASP A 19 -0.78 -10.42 -21.36
CA ASP A 19 -0.50 -11.30 -22.52
C ASP A 19 -0.47 -12.80 -22.17
N VAL A 20 -0.64 -13.15 -20.89
CA VAL A 20 -0.75 -14.53 -20.40
C VAL A 20 -2.01 -14.71 -19.53
N PRO A 21 -2.51 -15.94 -19.31
CA PRO A 21 -3.63 -16.16 -18.41
C PRO A 21 -3.31 -15.75 -16.97
N GLY A 22 -4.26 -15.10 -16.30
CA GLY A 22 -4.13 -14.70 -14.89
C GLY A 22 -4.80 -13.37 -14.59
N SER A 23 -4.66 -12.93 -13.33
CA SER A 23 -5.00 -11.58 -12.91
C SER A 23 -3.85 -10.63 -13.24
N HIS A 24 -4.16 -9.50 -13.85
CA HIS A 24 -3.20 -8.45 -14.22
C HIS A 24 -3.72 -7.11 -13.72
N MET A 25 -2.84 -6.27 -13.18
CA MET A 25 -3.20 -4.93 -12.74
C MET A 25 -2.69 -3.87 -13.73
N MET A 26 -3.09 -2.61 -13.50
CA MET A 26 -2.60 -1.50 -14.31
C MET A 26 -1.10 -1.24 -14.07
N ALA A 27 -0.45 -0.67 -15.09
CA ALA A 27 0.97 -0.37 -15.02
C ALA A 27 1.32 0.66 -13.93
N GLY A 28 2.48 0.47 -13.31
CA GLY A 28 3.07 1.44 -12.38
C GLY A 28 2.86 1.10 -10.92
N GLN A 29 2.78 -0.19 -10.59
CA GLN A 29 2.76 -0.69 -9.22
C GLN A 29 3.78 -1.81 -9.02
N ILE A 30 4.42 -1.80 -7.86
CA ILE A 30 5.16 -2.94 -7.31
C ILE A 30 4.45 -3.33 -6.03
N LEU A 31 3.93 -4.56 -5.94
CA LEU A 31 3.01 -4.99 -4.89
C LEU A 31 3.50 -6.29 -4.24
N TRP A 32 3.45 -6.37 -2.91
CA TRP A 32 3.77 -7.60 -2.18
C TRP A 32 3.15 -7.60 -0.78
N THR A 33 3.03 -8.78 -0.18
CA THR A 33 2.71 -8.91 1.25
C THR A 33 4.01 -8.93 2.05
N PRO A 34 4.24 -8.06 3.05
CA PRO A 34 5.43 -8.15 3.89
C PRO A 34 5.32 -9.34 4.85
N ASP A 35 6.38 -9.65 5.60
CA ASP A 35 6.21 -10.48 6.80
C ASP A 35 5.29 -9.74 7.79
N LEU A 36 4.03 -10.16 7.84
CA LEU A 36 2.94 -9.44 8.49
C LEU A 36 3.25 -9.14 9.96
N GLU A 37 3.80 -10.11 10.69
CA GLU A 37 4.09 -9.96 12.13
C GLU A 37 5.31 -9.08 12.41
N SER A 38 6.12 -8.78 11.38
CA SER A 38 7.30 -7.91 11.51
C SER A 38 6.97 -6.42 11.46
N VAL A 39 5.80 -6.04 10.93
CA VAL A 39 5.45 -4.63 10.70
C VAL A 39 5.07 -3.94 12.02
N ASN A 40 5.76 -2.85 12.33
CA ASN A 40 5.56 -2.05 13.54
C ASN A 40 5.79 -0.57 13.23
N GLY A 41 5.05 0.32 13.89
CA GLY A 41 5.23 1.77 13.76
C GLY A 41 3.92 2.50 13.50
N THR A 42 3.98 3.55 12.70
CA THR A 42 2.83 4.37 12.33
C THR A 42 2.71 4.45 10.82
N ILE A 43 1.52 4.18 10.29
CA ILE A 43 1.15 4.43 8.89
C ILE A 43 0.24 5.65 8.89
N VAL A 44 0.45 6.58 7.95
CA VAL A 44 -0.34 7.80 7.83
C VAL A 44 -0.95 7.85 6.44
N PHE A 45 -2.27 7.72 6.35
CA PHE A 45 -2.99 7.89 5.10
C PHE A 45 -3.35 9.35 4.90
N ASP A 46 -2.82 9.96 3.85
CA ASP A 46 -2.98 11.37 3.49
C ASP A 46 -3.41 11.57 2.01
N GLY A 47 -3.63 10.49 1.27
CA GLY A 47 -4.20 10.52 -0.09
C GLY A 47 -5.68 10.11 -0.14
N SER A 48 -5.94 8.81 0.01
CA SER A 48 -7.28 8.23 0.01
C SER A 48 -7.33 6.95 0.84
N ILE A 49 -8.54 6.55 1.24
CA ILE A 49 -8.83 5.29 1.92
C ILE A 49 -10.07 4.70 1.25
N VAL A 50 -9.92 3.56 0.59
CA VAL A 50 -10.98 3.00 -0.25
C VAL A 50 -11.09 1.50 -0.05
N PRO A 51 -12.28 1.00 0.30
CA PRO A 51 -13.35 1.70 1.04
C PRO A 51 -12.89 2.18 2.43
N PRO A 52 -13.65 3.03 3.15
CA PRO A 52 -14.95 3.57 2.77
C PRO A 52 -14.91 5.04 2.31
N CYS A 53 -13.80 5.75 2.52
CA CYS A 53 -13.79 7.21 2.55
C CYS A 53 -13.65 7.87 1.16
N GLY A 54 -12.93 7.27 0.23
CA GLY A 54 -12.43 7.98 -0.95
C GLY A 54 -11.22 8.84 -0.57
N LYS A 55 -11.07 10.04 -1.16
CA LYS A 55 -10.02 10.99 -0.77
C LYS A 55 -10.16 11.38 0.69
N VAL A 56 -9.03 11.50 1.39
CA VAL A 56 -9.02 12.02 2.75
C VAL A 56 -8.81 13.53 2.77
N ASP A 57 -9.58 14.23 3.60
CA ASP A 57 -9.46 15.68 3.82
C ASP A 57 -8.38 16.01 4.85
N GLU A 58 -8.07 15.06 5.73
CA GLU A 58 -7.06 15.17 6.79
C GLU A 58 -6.36 13.82 7.00
N PRO A 59 -5.11 13.79 7.49
CA PRO A 59 -4.38 12.55 7.71
C PRO A 59 -5.05 11.60 8.71
N VAL A 60 -5.07 10.30 8.36
CA VAL A 60 -5.52 9.21 9.24
C VAL A 60 -4.30 8.41 9.70
N HIS A 61 -4.07 8.37 11.01
CA HIS A 61 -2.91 7.74 11.63
C HIS A 61 -3.29 6.36 12.17
N LEU A 62 -2.57 5.33 11.71
CA LEU A 62 -2.70 3.97 12.21
C LEU A 62 -1.46 3.61 13.04
N THR A 63 -1.65 3.22 14.29
CA THR A 63 -0.57 2.61 15.09
C THR A 63 -0.57 1.11 14.85
N ILE A 64 0.55 0.58 14.36
CA ILE A 64 0.73 -0.82 14.01
C ILE A 64 1.65 -1.50 15.03
N ARG A 65 1.22 -2.66 15.53
CA ARG A 65 2.04 -3.57 16.33
C ARG A 65 1.90 -4.99 15.80
N ALA A 66 3.02 -5.59 15.40
CA ALA A 66 3.07 -6.93 14.82
C ALA A 66 2.01 -7.16 13.71
N GLY A 67 1.88 -6.20 12.79
CA GLY A 67 0.92 -6.24 11.68
C GLY A 67 -0.53 -5.96 12.05
N GLU A 68 -0.84 -5.65 13.30
CA GLU A 68 -2.20 -5.34 13.78
C GLU A 68 -2.35 -3.84 14.06
N ILE A 69 -3.46 -3.28 13.59
CA ILE A 69 -3.90 -1.91 13.85
C ILE A 69 -4.47 -1.87 15.27
N ILE A 70 -3.68 -1.31 16.20
CA ILE A 70 -4.09 -1.20 17.61
C ILE A 70 -4.74 0.13 17.94
N LYS A 71 -4.58 1.14 17.07
CA LYS A 71 -5.13 2.48 17.26
C LYS A 71 -5.33 3.17 15.91
N VAL A 72 -6.45 3.86 15.78
CA VAL A 72 -6.78 4.72 14.63
C VAL A 72 -7.02 6.13 15.17
N GLU A 73 -6.38 7.13 14.58
CA GLU A 73 -6.47 8.54 15.00
C GLU A 73 -6.62 9.46 13.80
N GLY A 74 -7.21 10.62 14.02
CA GLY A 74 -7.55 11.62 12.99
C GLY A 74 -8.92 12.21 13.32
N GLY A 75 -9.52 12.93 12.37
CA GLY A 75 -10.88 13.42 12.54
C GLY A 75 -11.92 12.49 11.94
N LYS A 76 -12.82 13.02 11.10
CA LYS A 76 -14.08 12.32 10.76
C LYS A 76 -13.83 11.01 10.01
N GLN A 77 -12.92 11.01 9.04
CA GLN A 77 -12.63 9.85 8.20
C GLN A 77 -11.86 8.76 8.96
N ALA A 78 -11.09 9.11 9.98
CA ALA A 78 -10.47 8.13 10.89
C ALA A 78 -11.54 7.34 11.68
N VAL A 79 -12.54 8.05 12.24
CA VAL A 79 -13.66 7.45 12.95
C VAL A 79 -14.51 6.57 12.02
N GLU A 80 -14.78 7.04 10.81
CA GLU A 80 -15.52 6.28 9.79
C GLU A 80 -14.78 5.00 9.39
N PHE A 81 -13.48 5.10 9.12
CA PHE A 81 -12.66 3.95 8.74
C PHE A 81 -12.58 2.91 9.87
N GLU A 82 -12.35 3.35 11.12
CA GLU A 82 -12.34 2.45 12.27
C GLU A 82 -13.69 1.76 12.47
N ALA A 83 -14.80 2.51 12.41
CA ALA A 83 -16.15 1.96 12.53
C ALA A 83 -16.45 0.95 11.42
N TRP A 84 -16.05 1.25 10.18
CA TRP A 84 -16.21 0.36 9.03
C TRP A 84 -15.44 -0.95 9.23
N MET A 85 -14.15 -0.90 9.59
CA MET A 85 -13.34 -2.09 9.86
C MET A 85 -13.96 -2.94 10.98
N ARG A 86 -14.41 -2.32 12.08
CA ARG A 86 -14.98 -3.03 13.22
C ARG A 86 -16.38 -3.60 12.94
N SER A 87 -17.14 -3.01 12.02
CA SER A 87 -18.52 -3.45 11.71
C SER A 87 -18.60 -4.90 11.21
N PHE A 88 -17.53 -5.42 10.62
CA PHE A 88 -17.44 -6.81 10.15
C PHE A 88 -17.27 -7.83 11.28
N ASN A 89 -16.96 -7.39 12.51
CA ASN A 89 -16.72 -8.25 13.67
C ASN A 89 -15.71 -9.38 13.39
N HIS A 90 -14.66 -9.09 12.61
CA HIS A 90 -13.69 -10.09 12.18
C HIS A 90 -12.25 -9.62 12.44
N PRO A 91 -11.41 -10.41 13.12
CA PRO A 91 -10.10 -9.96 13.59
C PRO A 91 -9.13 -9.58 12.46
N ARG A 92 -9.23 -10.22 11.28
CA ARG A 92 -8.40 -9.85 10.12
C ARG A 92 -8.68 -8.44 9.60
N MET A 93 -9.85 -7.84 9.86
CA MET A 93 -10.17 -6.49 9.38
C MET A 93 -9.35 -5.39 10.07
N LEU A 94 -8.61 -5.72 11.13
CA LEU A 94 -7.66 -4.81 11.78
C LEU A 94 -6.21 -5.24 11.53
N LYS A 95 -5.94 -6.06 10.51
CA LYS A 95 -4.60 -6.55 10.18
C LYS A 95 -4.18 -6.12 8.79
N LEU A 96 -2.90 -5.81 8.65
CA LEU A 96 -2.31 -5.49 7.35
C LEU A 96 -2.43 -6.68 6.39
N ALA A 97 -2.47 -6.36 5.10
CA ALA A 97 -2.63 -7.28 4.01
C ALA A 97 -1.40 -7.25 3.09
N HIS A 98 -1.09 -6.07 2.56
CA HIS A 98 -0.02 -5.88 1.59
C HIS A 98 0.46 -4.43 1.62
N LEU A 99 1.53 -4.16 0.88
CA LEU A 99 1.90 -2.79 0.52
C LEU A 99 2.30 -2.73 -0.95
N SER A 100 2.23 -1.53 -1.51
CA SER A 100 2.71 -1.29 -2.85
C SER A 100 3.38 0.07 -3.04
N TYR A 101 4.21 0.17 -4.07
CA TYR A 101 4.85 1.41 -4.52
C TYR A 101 4.21 1.91 -5.81
N GLY A 102 3.82 3.19 -5.85
CA GLY A 102 3.19 3.82 -7.00
C GLY A 102 4.17 4.59 -7.90
N PHE A 103 4.23 4.24 -9.19
CA PHE A 103 5.17 4.79 -10.18
C PHE A 103 4.56 4.99 -11.56
N ASN A 104 3.26 5.33 -11.65
CA ASN A 104 2.68 5.73 -12.93
C ASN A 104 2.83 7.25 -13.13
N PRO A 105 3.51 7.71 -14.21
CA PRO A 105 3.76 9.14 -14.39
C PRO A 105 2.50 9.96 -14.69
N GLY A 106 1.43 9.33 -15.15
CA GLY A 106 0.16 9.96 -15.48
C GLY A 106 -0.92 9.84 -14.40
N ALA A 107 -0.72 9.00 -13.39
CA ALA A 107 -1.71 8.78 -12.33
C ALA A 107 -1.93 10.02 -11.47
N LYS A 108 -3.18 10.22 -11.06
CA LYS A 108 -3.62 11.33 -10.20
C LYS A 108 -4.41 10.77 -9.03
N LEU A 109 -4.32 11.46 -7.90
CA LEU A 109 -5.18 11.17 -6.77
C LEU A 109 -6.63 11.60 -7.12
N THR A 110 -7.53 10.64 -7.28
CA THR A 110 -8.94 10.81 -7.66
C THR A 110 -9.91 10.28 -6.61
N GLY A 111 -9.45 9.46 -5.66
CA GLY A 111 -10.32 8.73 -4.73
C GLY A 111 -10.84 7.42 -5.32
N ASP A 112 -10.38 7.06 -6.52
CA ASP A 112 -10.52 5.73 -7.10
C ASP A 112 -9.24 4.95 -6.82
N ILE A 113 -9.37 3.89 -6.03
CA ILE A 113 -8.22 3.14 -5.54
C ILE A 113 -7.34 2.60 -6.67
N VAL A 114 -7.97 2.22 -7.79
CA VAL A 114 -7.28 1.59 -8.90
C VAL A 114 -6.30 2.56 -9.55
N GLU A 115 -6.56 3.88 -9.55
CA GLU A 115 -5.58 4.87 -10.01
C GLU A 115 -4.67 5.32 -8.86
N ASP A 116 -5.24 5.55 -7.68
CA ASP A 116 -4.57 6.19 -6.54
C ASP A 116 -3.34 5.41 -6.07
N GLU A 117 -3.41 4.08 -6.07
CA GLU A 117 -2.30 3.19 -5.69
C GLU A 117 -1.10 3.23 -6.67
N ARG A 118 -1.22 3.96 -7.80
CA ARG A 118 -0.12 4.19 -8.76
C ARG A 118 0.37 5.64 -8.80
N VAL A 119 -0.16 6.53 -7.94
CA VAL A 119 0.30 7.91 -7.87
C VAL A 119 1.81 7.93 -7.67
N TRP A 120 2.51 8.72 -8.49
CA TRP A 120 3.96 8.70 -8.50
C TRP A 120 4.55 9.06 -7.13
N GLY A 121 5.37 8.16 -6.58
CA GLY A 121 6.05 8.38 -5.31
C GLY A 121 5.19 8.13 -4.08
N CYS A 122 3.97 7.58 -4.24
CA CYS A 122 3.17 7.13 -3.12
C CYS A 122 3.56 5.71 -2.69
N THR A 123 3.20 5.36 -1.45
CA THR A 123 3.03 3.97 -1.05
C THR A 123 1.58 3.74 -0.67
N GLU A 124 1.10 2.54 -0.92
CA GLU A 124 -0.23 2.10 -0.52
C GLU A 124 -0.09 0.96 0.50
N TRP A 125 -1.03 0.87 1.43
CA TRP A 125 -1.10 -0.20 2.43
C TRP A 125 -2.50 -0.79 2.53
N GLY A 126 -2.58 -2.09 2.23
CA GLY A 126 -3.81 -2.85 2.30
C GLY A 126 -4.10 -3.37 3.71
N VAL A 127 -5.38 -3.45 4.05
CA VAL A 127 -5.92 -3.96 5.32
C VAL A 127 -6.97 -5.04 5.02
N GLY A 128 -7.03 -6.08 5.85
CA GLY A 128 -8.06 -7.12 5.74
C GLY A 128 -7.65 -8.32 4.90
N ASN A 129 -8.42 -8.58 3.86
CA ASN A 129 -8.28 -9.76 3.01
C ASN A 129 -6.97 -9.73 2.21
N ILE A 130 -6.28 -10.87 2.10
CA ILE A 130 -5.14 -11.05 1.20
C ILE A 130 -5.55 -12.05 0.13
N GLY A 131 -5.46 -11.67 -1.14
CA GLY A 131 -5.82 -12.54 -2.26
C GLY A 131 -4.73 -13.54 -2.66
N ALA A 132 -5.15 -14.56 -3.41
CA ALA A 132 -4.28 -15.57 -4.02
C ALA A 132 -3.22 -15.03 -4.99
N ILE A 133 -3.32 -13.76 -5.39
CA ILE A 133 -2.31 -13.09 -6.23
C ILE A 133 -1.02 -12.82 -5.45
N LEU A 134 -1.08 -12.71 -4.12
CA LEU A 134 0.08 -12.44 -3.25
C LEU A 134 0.51 -13.66 -2.43
N ILE A 135 -0.45 -14.46 -1.97
CA ILE A 135 -0.19 -15.66 -1.17
C ILE A 135 -0.94 -16.85 -1.77
N LYS A 136 -0.21 -17.82 -2.31
CA LYS A 136 -0.80 -19.04 -2.89
C LYS A 136 -1.13 -20.09 -1.81
N PRO A 137 -2.10 -20.98 -2.05
CA PRO A 137 -3.01 -20.99 -3.20
C PRO A 137 -4.20 -20.04 -3.05
N ASP A 138 -4.64 -19.76 -1.81
CA ASP A 138 -5.95 -19.15 -1.55
C ASP A 138 -5.89 -17.76 -0.89
N GLY A 139 -4.70 -17.30 -0.48
CA GLY A 139 -4.56 -16.07 0.28
C GLY A 139 -4.85 -16.23 1.77
N ILE A 140 -5.22 -15.13 2.44
CA ILE A 140 -5.68 -15.11 3.84
C ILE A 140 -7.02 -14.38 3.88
N PRO A 141 -8.15 -15.10 4.02
CA PRO A 141 -9.46 -14.52 3.87
C PRO A 141 -9.82 -13.53 4.98
N ALA A 142 -10.57 -12.49 4.61
CA ALA A 142 -11.31 -11.62 5.52
C ALA A 142 -12.62 -11.16 4.86
N PRO A 143 -13.61 -10.65 5.61
CA PRO A 143 -14.88 -10.20 5.05
C PRO A 143 -14.77 -9.07 4.02
N SER A 144 -13.70 -8.27 4.07
CA SER A 144 -13.46 -7.17 3.15
C SER A 144 -11.97 -6.84 3.01
N HIS A 145 -11.69 -5.86 2.16
CA HIS A 145 -10.38 -5.29 1.89
C HIS A 145 -10.51 -3.76 1.83
N SER A 146 -9.47 -3.05 2.26
CA SER A 146 -9.37 -1.60 2.14
C SER A 146 -7.91 -1.23 1.96
N ASP A 147 -7.67 -0.25 1.09
CA ASP A 147 -6.35 0.24 0.75
C ASP A 147 -6.27 1.72 1.11
N GLY A 148 -5.16 2.12 1.71
CA GLY A 148 -4.88 3.49 2.11
C GLY A 148 -3.60 4.02 1.50
N ILE A 149 -3.63 5.28 1.04
CA ILE A 149 -2.54 5.91 0.29
C ILE A 149 -1.75 6.86 1.18
N CYS A 150 -0.43 6.65 1.20
CA CYS A 150 0.57 7.58 1.73
C CYS A 150 1.25 8.28 0.55
N LEU A 151 1.05 9.58 0.41
CA LEU A 151 1.68 10.40 -0.62
C LEU A 151 3.14 10.71 -0.26
N ASN A 152 3.92 11.14 -1.26
CA ASN A 152 5.28 11.69 -1.09
C ASN A 152 6.14 10.88 -0.10
N THR A 153 6.19 9.56 -0.27
CA THR A 153 6.85 8.71 0.73
C THR A 153 8.37 8.74 0.56
N SER A 154 9.10 8.67 1.68
CA SER A 154 10.53 8.38 1.66
C SER A 154 10.76 6.89 1.95
N ILE A 155 11.64 6.24 1.18
CA ILE A 155 11.87 4.78 1.27
C ILE A 155 13.34 4.50 1.52
N TRP A 156 13.60 3.60 2.47
CA TRP A 156 14.90 3.03 2.77
C TRP A 156 14.86 1.52 2.55
N LEU A 157 15.89 1.00 1.88
CA LEU A 157 16.17 -0.42 1.78
C LEU A 157 17.50 -0.70 2.49
N ASP A 158 17.48 -1.57 3.49
CA ASP A 158 18.66 -1.92 4.30
C ASP A 158 19.45 -0.70 4.83
N GLY A 159 18.73 0.35 5.22
CA GLY A 159 19.30 1.60 5.74
C GLY A 159 19.78 2.59 4.67
N LYS A 160 19.75 2.22 3.38
CA LYS A 160 20.03 3.15 2.27
C LYS A 160 18.73 3.76 1.77
N GLN A 161 18.62 5.09 1.83
CA GLN A 161 17.50 5.80 1.24
C GLN A 161 17.56 5.72 -0.29
N ILE A 162 16.44 5.35 -0.91
CA ILE A 162 16.29 5.25 -2.37
C ILE A 162 15.29 6.26 -2.93
N MET A 163 14.34 6.68 -2.10
CA MET A 163 13.30 7.66 -2.42
C MET A 163 13.18 8.68 -1.29
N ASP A 164 13.02 9.95 -1.62
CA ASP A 164 12.92 11.06 -0.69
C ASP A 164 11.72 11.93 -1.08
N GLU A 165 10.69 11.94 -0.25
CA GLU A 165 9.43 12.68 -0.48
C GLU A 165 8.83 12.40 -1.87
N GLY A 166 8.81 11.12 -2.28
CA GLY A 166 8.32 10.67 -3.59
C GLY A 166 9.30 10.87 -4.76
N ARG A 167 10.44 11.54 -4.54
CA ARG A 167 11.50 11.72 -5.55
C ARG A 167 12.52 10.59 -5.50
N GLN A 168 12.86 10.02 -6.66
CA GLN A 168 13.89 8.99 -6.75
C GLN A 168 15.28 9.60 -6.56
N ILE A 169 16.01 9.16 -5.53
CA ILE A 169 17.36 9.69 -5.21
C ILE A 169 18.48 8.67 -5.47
N ASP A 170 18.15 7.38 -5.59
CA ASP A 170 19.13 6.42 -6.06
C ASP A 170 19.57 6.76 -7.50
N PRO A 171 20.89 6.78 -7.82
CA PRO A 171 21.38 7.27 -9.10
C PRO A 171 20.78 6.59 -10.33
N ASP A 172 20.43 5.31 -10.25
CA ASP A 172 19.87 4.58 -11.38
C ASP A 172 18.36 4.77 -11.48
N LEU A 173 17.65 4.77 -10.35
CA LEU A 173 16.23 5.10 -10.31
C LEU A 173 15.97 6.55 -10.75
N ALA A 174 16.80 7.50 -10.34
CA ALA A 174 16.70 8.91 -10.74
C ALA A 174 16.83 9.10 -12.26
N LYS A 175 17.79 8.40 -12.90
CA LYS A 175 17.93 8.42 -14.37
C LYS A 175 16.70 7.86 -15.07
N LEU A 176 16.06 6.82 -14.52
CA LEU A 176 14.84 6.24 -15.07
C LEU A 176 13.64 7.19 -14.88
N ALA A 177 13.50 7.78 -13.69
CA ALA A 177 12.47 8.76 -13.39
C ALA A 177 12.55 9.99 -14.32
N GLN A 178 13.76 10.48 -14.59
CA GLN A 178 13.98 11.59 -15.53
C GLN A 178 13.47 11.27 -16.94
N LYS A 179 13.68 10.04 -17.44
CA LYS A 179 13.16 9.61 -18.76
C LYS A 179 11.63 9.61 -18.82
N LEU A 180 10.96 9.49 -17.68
CA LEU A 180 9.51 9.52 -17.54
C LEU A 180 8.96 10.91 -17.20
N GLY A 181 9.82 11.95 -17.15
CA GLY A 181 9.42 13.31 -16.81
C GLY A 181 9.15 13.53 -15.32
N LYS A 182 9.78 12.74 -14.44
CA LYS A 182 9.59 12.74 -12.98
C LYS A 182 10.88 13.00 -12.19
N ALA A 183 11.72 13.90 -12.70
CA ALA A 183 12.99 14.30 -12.06
C ALA A 183 12.77 15.03 -10.72
#